data_AF-A0A317J4C5-F1
#
_entry.id   AF-A0A317J4C5-F1
#
_cell.length_a   1.000
_cell.length_b   1.000
_cell.length_c   1.000
_cell.angle_alpha   90.00
_cell.angle_beta   90.00
_cell.angle_gamma   90.00
#
_symmetry.space_group_name_H-M   'P 1'
#
loop_
_entity.id
_entity.type
_entity.pdbx_description
1 polymer ?
#
loop_
_entity_poly.entity_id
_entity_poly.type
_entity_poly.pdbx_seq_one_letter_code
_entity_poly.pdbx_strand_id
1 'polypeptide(L)'
;MPWKELCARISFAVFVFTATPLSMYGFSTGPPAQRTGAPVDGGTNCTACHRTFAPANSGTGRITISTTAYTPGVKQNILITIMDPDAQRWGFQLTARLRSDENSEAGTFTVASPLRVRCADGSDAPCNGGKEFIEHTQPATQLGTRVQGTFTVEWTPPAQDAGEVIFYAAGNAANGDSTPNGDHIYTTSLVIRAPCGATTKPAVTGVTDAGSFRPSVSQGSLVSIFGGPFLASDFRYVAYANDLVSGKWPTSFGCVAVEIGGLRAPVFFVSKGQINAQVPALSASGSVDVVVILNPGAANETRSAAGKAQITAFSPALFMIDAKRIAAINASNQNNVVGIDGPAKPGDVVTFFGTGFGGSVPAMAPGEFPSGPTPLQTSLTITIGGVTVTAADILYSGLSPAAPGLCQFNVRIPASVADGDAVVKVRISGLDTQDGATLAIKR
;
A
#
# COMPACT_ATOMS: atom_id res chain seq x y z
N MET A 1 57.20 28.85 29.05
CA MET A 1 58.09 28.16 28.09
C MET A 1 57.48 28.28 26.69
N PRO A 2 58.26 28.64 25.65
CA PRO A 2 57.72 29.02 24.34
C PRO A 2 57.92 27.96 23.23
N TRP A 3 57.15 28.12 22.15
CA TRP A 3 57.54 28.12 20.73
C TRP A 3 58.75 27.29 20.26
N LYS A 4 58.57 26.44 19.22
CA LYS A 4 59.60 26.21 18.16
C LYS A 4 59.11 25.47 16.92
N GLU A 5 59.84 25.72 15.83
CA GLU A 5 59.65 25.25 14.46
C GLU A 5 60.95 24.52 13.99
N LEU A 6 61.19 24.02 12.77
CA LEU A 6 60.49 24.12 11.47
C LEU A 6 60.91 22.94 10.55
N CYS A 7 60.15 22.72 9.46
CA CYS A 7 60.65 22.32 8.12
C CYS A 7 60.97 20.85 7.73
N ALA A 8 60.39 20.50 6.58
CA ALA A 8 60.95 19.76 5.43
C ALA A 8 61.13 18.22 5.46
N ARG A 9 60.32 17.53 4.66
CA ARG A 9 60.68 17.17 3.25
C ARG A 9 59.48 16.66 2.46
N ILE A 10 59.27 17.22 1.26
CA ILE A 10 58.30 16.72 0.28
C ILE A 10 58.99 15.62 -0.53
N SER A 11 58.43 14.40 -0.52
CA SER A 11 58.76 13.34 -1.47
C SER A 11 57.50 12.97 -2.24
N PHE A 12 57.49 13.22 -3.54
CA PHE A 12 56.40 12.85 -4.44
C PHE A 12 56.40 11.33 -4.66
N ALA A 13 55.61 10.60 -3.87
CA ALA A 13 55.38 9.17 -4.08
C ALA A 13 54.19 8.98 -5.02
N VAL A 14 54.48 8.59 -6.27
CA VAL A 14 53.45 8.20 -7.25
C VAL A 14 52.85 6.88 -6.80
N PHE A 15 51.67 6.93 -6.15
CA PHE A 15 50.87 5.74 -5.91
C PHE A 15 50.27 5.25 -7.23
N VAL A 16 50.92 4.25 -7.82
CA VAL A 16 50.29 3.43 -8.87
C VAL A 16 49.16 2.66 -8.19
N PHE A 17 47.93 3.11 -8.39
CA PHE A 17 46.74 2.32 -8.10
C PHE A 17 46.73 1.11 -9.04
N THR A 18 47.28 -0.01 -8.59
CA THR A 18 46.99 -1.31 -9.19
C THR A 18 45.54 -1.64 -8.88
N ALA A 19 44.66 -1.33 -9.83
CA ALA A 19 43.30 -1.84 -9.82
C ALA A 19 43.37 -3.36 -9.92
N THR A 20 43.35 -4.05 -8.77
CA THR A 20 43.14 -5.49 -8.74
C THR A 20 41.76 -5.77 -9.31
N PRO A 21 41.64 -6.54 -10.41
CA PRO A 21 40.32 -6.95 -10.86
C PRO A 21 39.72 -7.84 -9.78
N LEU A 22 38.66 -7.34 -9.13
CA LEU A 22 37.76 -8.20 -8.38
C LEU A 22 37.22 -9.24 -9.35
N SER A 23 37.76 -10.46 -9.27
CA SER A 23 37.29 -11.60 -10.05
C SER A 23 35.85 -11.90 -9.64
N MET A 24 34.90 -11.30 -10.37
CA MET A 24 33.48 -11.51 -10.19
C MET A 24 33.12 -12.90 -10.69
N TYR A 25 33.18 -13.88 -9.78
CA TYR A 25 32.72 -15.24 -10.06
C TYR A 25 31.23 -15.23 -10.44
N GLY A 26 30.94 -15.66 -11.66
CA GLY A 26 29.58 -16.02 -12.06
C GLY A 26 29.17 -17.27 -11.29
N PHE A 27 28.30 -17.11 -10.29
CA PHE A 27 27.82 -18.23 -9.48
C PHE A 27 26.86 -19.11 -10.29
N SER A 28 27.40 -20.05 -11.07
CA SER A 28 26.61 -21.15 -11.63
C SER A 28 25.98 -22.03 -10.53
N THR A 29 26.43 -21.87 -9.29
CA THR A 29 25.83 -22.44 -8.08
C THR A 29 24.56 -21.73 -7.62
N GLY A 30 24.13 -20.63 -8.24
CA GLY A 30 22.96 -19.82 -7.87
C GLY A 30 23.33 -18.41 -7.39
N PRO A 31 22.51 -17.37 -7.63
CA PRO A 31 22.86 -15.98 -7.36
C PRO A 31 22.94 -15.64 -5.85
N PRO A 32 23.40 -14.43 -5.49
CA PRO A 32 23.11 -13.85 -4.18
C PRO A 32 21.60 -13.67 -3.98
N ALA A 33 21.12 -13.63 -2.74
CA ALA A 33 19.76 -13.20 -2.43
C ALA A 33 19.47 -11.78 -2.98
N GLN A 34 18.18 -11.40 -3.06
CA GLN A 34 17.73 -10.08 -3.52
C GLN A 34 18.17 -9.74 -4.95
N ARG A 35 17.98 -10.68 -5.89
CA ARG A 35 18.29 -10.53 -7.33
C ARG A 35 17.09 -10.76 -8.25
N THR A 36 15.89 -10.75 -7.70
CA THR A 36 14.62 -10.93 -8.44
C THR A 36 14.17 -9.70 -9.23
N GLY A 37 14.78 -8.53 -9.00
CA GLY A 37 14.33 -7.25 -9.55
C GLY A 37 13.18 -6.61 -8.77
N ALA A 38 12.80 -7.13 -7.60
CA ALA A 38 11.76 -6.54 -6.75
C ALA A 38 12.14 -5.10 -6.33
N PRO A 39 11.26 -4.09 -6.50
CA PRO A 39 11.57 -2.70 -6.16
C PRO A 39 11.93 -2.48 -4.69
N VAL A 40 11.27 -3.22 -3.79
CA VAL A 40 11.53 -3.24 -2.34
C VAL A 40 12.95 -3.73 -1.99
N ASP A 41 13.52 -4.61 -2.82
CA ASP A 41 14.89 -5.09 -2.73
C ASP A 41 15.86 -4.20 -3.56
N GLY A 42 15.51 -2.91 -3.72
CA GLY A 42 16.27 -1.91 -4.46
C GLY A 42 16.21 -2.04 -5.98
N GLY A 43 15.30 -2.87 -6.53
CA GLY A 43 15.22 -3.18 -7.96
C GLY A 43 16.38 -4.04 -8.49
N THR A 44 17.21 -4.55 -7.58
CA THR A 44 18.46 -5.23 -7.94
C THR A 44 18.19 -6.58 -8.60
N ASN A 45 18.91 -6.88 -9.68
CA ASN A 45 18.78 -8.15 -10.41
C ASN A 45 20.14 -8.67 -10.92
N CYS A 46 20.12 -9.79 -11.65
CA CYS A 46 21.31 -10.46 -12.16
C CYS A 46 22.18 -9.62 -13.12
N THR A 47 21.66 -8.53 -13.71
CA THR A 47 22.49 -7.60 -14.52
C THR A 47 23.60 -6.91 -13.74
N ALA A 48 23.56 -6.94 -12.40
CA ALA A 48 24.69 -6.52 -11.57
C ALA A 48 25.99 -7.29 -11.89
N CYS A 49 25.88 -8.53 -12.39
CA CYS A 49 27.00 -9.36 -12.85
C CYS A 49 26.96 -9.60 -14.37
N HIS A 50 25.79 -9.90 -14.94
CA HIS A 50 25.59 -10.21 -16.36
C HIS A 50 25.27 -8.91 -17.14
N ARG A 51 26.32 -8.17 -17.47
CA ARG A 51 26.21 -6.76 -17.89
C ARG A 51 26.07 -6.51 -19.39
N THR A 52 26.38 -7.50 -20.24
CA THR A 52 26.46 -7.34 -21.71
C THR A 52 25.19 -6.72 -22.30
N PHE A 53 24.04 -7.12 -21.78
CA PHE A 53 22.73 -6.66 -22.22
C PHE A 53 21.95 -5.98 -21.09
N ALA A 54 22.62 -5.23 -20.20
CA ALA A 54 21.93 -4.43 -19.20
C ALA A 54 21.24 -3.20 -19.85
N PRO A 55 20.06 -2.76 -19.37
CA PRO A 55 19.25 -3.31 -18.28
C PRO A 55 18.50 -4.60 -18.66
N ALA A 56 17.93 -5.28 -17.67
CA ALA A 56 17.15 -6.50 -17.88
C ALA A 56 15.95 -6.27 -18.84
N ASN A 57 15.55 -7.32 -19.56
CA ASN A 57 14.52 -7.32 -20.61
C ASN A 57 14.87 -6.52 -21.87
N SER A 58 16.15 -6.43 -22.22
CA SER A 58 16.67 -5.81 -23.45
C SER A 58 16.73 -6.76 -24.67
N GLY A 59 16.79 -8.07 -24.43
CA GLY A 59 16.84 -9.11 -25.46
C GLY A 59 15.48 -9.52 -26.01
N THR A 60 15.46 -10.49 -26.95
CA THR A 60 14.22 -10.99 -27.58
C THR A 60 13.49 -12.07 -26.78
N GLY A 61 14.13 -12.58 -25.73
CA GLY A 61 13.58 -13.57 -24.81
C GLY A 61 12.60 -12.99 -23.79
N ARG A 62 12.21 -13.84 -22.83
CA ARG A 62 11.33 -13.47 -21.71
C ARG A 62 11.41 -14.49 -20.57
N ILE A 63 10.97 -14.07 -19.38
CA ILE A 63 10.61 -14.96 -18.26
C ILE A 63 9.12 -14.84 -17.97
N THR A 64 8.46 -15.96 -17.64
CA THR A 64 7.08 -16.02 -17.16
C THR A 64 6.97 -16.83 -15.88
N ILE A 65 6.07 -16.40 -15.00
CA ILE A 65 5.63 -17.14 -13.81
C ILE A 65 4.22 -17.66 -14.14
N SER A 66 3.96 -18.95 -13.89
CA SER A 66 2.65 -19.56 -14.09
C SER A 66 2.22 -20.35 -12.86
N THR A 67 1.09 -19.96 -12.27
CA THR A 67 0.43 -20.65 -11.15
C THR A 67 -1.02 -20.18 -11.06
N THR A 68 -1.83 -20.80 -10.20
CA THR A 68 -3.24 -20.44 -9.99
C THR A 68 -3.44 -19.50 -8.80
N ALA A 69 -4.66 -18.99 -8.64
CA ALA A 69 -5.15 -18.46 -7.37
C ALA A 69 -4.83 -19.44 -6.23
N TYR A 70 -4.38 -18.93 -5.08
CA TYR A 70 -3.94 -19.77 -3.97
C TYR A 70 -5.08 -20.19 -3.06
N THR A 71 -4.91 -21.31 -2.34
CA THR A 71 -5.79 -21.66 -1.21
C THR A 71 -4.97 -21.61 0.07
N PRO A 72 -5.36 -20.84 1.11
CA PRO A 72 -4.56 -20.69 2.33
C PRO A 72 -4.05 -22.01 2.92
N GLY A 73 -2.76 -22.07 3.23
CA GLY A 73 -2.06 -23.26 3.74
C GLY A 73 -1.93 -24.45 2.78
N VAL A 74 -2.53 -24.41 1.58
CA VAL A 74 -2.46 -25.52 0.60
C VAL A 74 -1.29 -25.31 -0.35
N LYS A 75 -0.29 -26.19 -0.25
CA LYS A 75 0.88 -26.18 -1.14
C LYS A 75 0.45 -26.29 -2.61
N GLN A 76 1.06 -25.48 -3.47
CA GLN A 76 0.87 -25.51 -4.92
C GLN A 76 2.19 -25.39 -5.68
N ASN A 77 2.16 -25.74 -6.97
CA ASN A 77 3.29 -25.59 -7.88
C ASN A 77 3.28 -24.22 -8.57
N ILE A 78 4.46 -23.66 -8.74
CA ILE A 78 4.75 -22.47 -9.55
C ILE A 78 5.71 -22.92 -10.66
N LEU A 79 5.32 -22.71 -11.91
CA LEU A 79 6.17 -22.98 -13.07
C LEU A 79 6.84 -21.69 -13.53
N ILE A 80 8.17 -21.65 -13.46
CA ILE A 80 8.99 -20.61 -14.06
C ILE A 80 9.42 -21.09 -15.44
N THR A 81 9.19 -20.28 -16.47
CA THR A 81 9.67 -20.54 -17.83
C THR A 81 10.50 -19.36 -18.30
N ILE A 82 11.69 -19.65 -18.82
CA ILE A 82 12.56 -18.68 -19.47
C ILE A 82 12.71 -19.12 -20.93
N MET A 83 12.57 -18.19 -21.86
CA MET A 83 12.74 -18.43 -23.29
C MET A 83 13.71 -17.42 -23.86
N ASP A 84 14.67 -17.87 -24.67
CA ASP A 84 15.64 -17.06 -25.39
C ASP A 84 16.27 -17.93 -26.49
N PRO A 85 16.27 -17.51 -27.77
CA PRO A 85 16.74 -18.35 -28.87
C PRO A 85 18.24 -18.64 -28.83
N ASP A 86 19.04 -17.76 -28.23
CA ASP A 86 20.51 -17.83 -28.23
C ASP A 86 21.07 -18.56 -27.00
N ALA A 87 20.25 -18.69 -25.95
CA ALA A 87 20.64 -19.36 -24.71
C ALA A 87 20.59 -20.91 -24.80
N GLN A 88 21.52 -21.52 -24.06
CA GLN A 88 21.65 -22.97 -23.92
C GLN A 88 21.91 -23.43 -22.47
N ARG A 89 21.71 -22.53 -21.50
CA ARG A 89 21.82 -22.78 -20.07
C ARG A 89 20.91 -21.79 -19.33
N TRP A 90 20.33 -22.22 -18.20
CA TRP A 90 19.25 -21.48 -17.55
C TRP A 90 19.49 -21.36 -16.05
N GLY A 91 19.08 -20.23 -15.49
CA GLY A 91 19.04 -20.02 -14.05
C GLY A 91 17.94 -19.05 -13.67
N PHE A 92 17.45 -19.12 -12.45
CA PHE A 92 16.46 -18.18 -11.92
C PHE A 92 16.67 -17.89 -10.43
N GLN A 93 16.03 -16.84 -9.94
CA GLN A 93 15.66 -16.64 -8.54
C GLN A 93 14.21 -16.11 -8.50
N LEU A 94 13.43 -16.57 -7.53
CA LEU A 94 12.03 -16.22 -7.28
C LEU A 94 11.83 -15.86 -5.80
N THR A 95 10.93 -14.93 -5.52
CA THR A 95 10.54 -14.56 -4.15
C THR A 95 9.04 -14.23 -4.09
N ALA A 96 8.42 -14.36 -2.92
CA ALA A 96 6.99 -14.14 -2.70
C ALA A 96 6.77 -13.07 -1.60
N ARG A 97 5.93 -12.07 -1.87
CA ARG A 97 5.66 -10.97 -0.94
C ARG A 97 4.17 -10.70 -0.78
N LEU A 98 3.78 -10.16 0.37
CA LEU A 98 2.44 -9.60 0.55
C LEU A 98 2.31 -8.32 -0.27
N ARG A 99 1.23 -8.17 -1.03
CA ARG A 99 1.03 -6.97 -1.86
C ARG A 99 0.69 -5.71 -1.03
N SER A 100 0.23 -5.90 0.21
CA SER A 100 -0.01 -4.84 1.19
C SER A 100 1.25 -4.32 1.89
N ASP A 101 2.31 -5.14 1.95
CA ASP A 101 3.65 -4.76 2.41
C ASP A 101 4.69 -5.67 1.75
N GLU A 102 5.35 -5.16 0.72
CA GLU A 102 6.32 -5.95 -0.03
C GLU A 102 7.62 -6.22 0.75
N ASN A 103 7.79 -5.70 1.96
CA ASN A 103 8.89 -6.10 2.85
C ASN A 103 8.65 -7.46 3.52
N SER A 104 7.39 -7.88 3.62
CA SER A 104 6.94 -9.09 4.31
C SER A 104 6.85 -10.29 3.35
N GLU A 105 7.34 -11.44 3.81
CA GLU A 105 7.25 -12.72 3.09
C GLU A 105 5.79 -13.17 2.94
N ALA A 106 5.47 -13.83 1.82
CA ALA A 106 4.18 -14.46 1.61
C ALA A 106 4.32 -15.97 1.42
N GLY A 107 4.15 -16.73 2.49
CA GLY A 107 4.22 -18.19 2.48
C GLY A 107 5.65 -18.71 2.68
N THR A 108 5.92 -19.94 2.23
CA THR A 108 7.25 -20.55 2.26
C THR A 108 7.50 -21.43 1.03
N PHE A 109 8.74 -21.45 0.56
CA PHE A 109 9.17 -22.36 -0.50
C PHE A 109 9.63 -23.71 0.06
N THR A 110 9.33 -24.80 -0.66
CA THR A 110 9.85 -26.12 -0.25
C THR A 110 11.32 -26.25 -0.66
N VAL A 111 12.19 -26.57 0.30
CA VAL A 111 13.59 -26.90 0.02
C VAL A 111 13.66 -28.29 -0.61
N ALA A 112 13.86 -28.36 -1.93
CA ALA A 112 13.93 -29.59 -2.69
C ALA A 112 15.05 -29.54 -3.75
N SER A 113 15.95 -30.53 -3.73
CA SER A 113 17.01 -30.69 -4.74
C SER A 113 16.42 -30.86 -6.14
N PRO A 114 16.99 -30.24 -7.21
CA PRO A 114 18.25 -29.49 -7.24
C PRO A 114 18.10 -27.97 -7.00
N LEU A 115 17.00 -27.52 -6.40
CA LEU A 115 16.81 -26.12 -6.00
C LEU A 115 17.26 -25.91 -4.54
N ARG A 116 17.42 -24.65 -4.14
CA ARG A 116 17.59 -24.26 -2.73
C ARG A 116 16.84 -22.98 -2.42
N VAL A 117 16.59 -22.74 -1.14
CA VAL A 117 15.99 -21.50 -0.64
C VAL A 117 17.02 -20.75 0.19
N ARG A 118 17.18 -19.46 -0.09
CA ARG A 118 18.09 -18.54 0.61
C ARG A 118 17.31 -17.52 1.41
N CYS A 119 17.90 -17.07 2.50
CA CYS A 119 17.37 -15.99 3.32
C CYS A 119 17.99 -14.65 2.90
N ALA A 120 17.35 -13.53 3.29
CA ALA A 120 17.85 -12.19 2.95
C ALA A 120 19.27 -11.88 3.46
N ASP A 121 19.71 -12.53 4.55
CA ASP A 121 21.09 -12.41 5.07
C ASP A 121 22.12 -13.25 4.30
N GLY A 122 21.67 -14.03 3.31
CA GLY A 122 22.51 -14.93 2.50
C GLY A 122 22.68 -16.33 3.07
N SER A 123 22.11 -16.66 4.22
CA SER A 123 22.06 -18.04 4.72
C SER A 123 21.16 -18.94 3.86
N ASP A 124 21.30 -20.27 4.00
CA ASP A 124 20.32 -21.23 3.47
C ASP A 124 19.14 -21.37 4.46
N ALA A 125 17.94 -21.63 3.94
CA ALA A 125 16.73 -21.83 4.74
C ALA A 125 16.88 -22.98 5.78
N PRO A 126 16.16 -22.94 6.93
CA PRO A 126 14.95 -22.15 7.21
C PRO A 126 15.19 -20.69 7.60
N CYS A 127 14.42 -19.78 7.00
CA CYS A 127 14.57 -18.33 7.21
C CYS A 127 13.79 -17.79 8.42
N ASN A 128 13.11 -18.65 9.20
CA ASN A 128 12.44 -18.32 10.46
C ASN A 128 11.46 -17.12 10.37
N GLY A 129 10.70 -17.03 9.27
CA GLY A 129 9.77 -15.93 8.99
C GLY A 129 10.41 -14.71 8.30
N GLY A 130 11.73 -14.73 8.07
CA GLY A 130 12.41 -13.80 7.19
C GLY A 130 12.17 -14.09 5.71
N LYS A 131 12.50 -13.11 4.85
CA LYS A 131 12.32 -13.18 3.39
C LYS A 131 13.05 -14.36 2.75
N GLU A 132 12.35 -15.12 1.93
CA GLU A 132 12.84 -16.31 1.22
C GLU A 132 13.08 -16.03 -0.27
N PHE A 133 14.16 -16.60 -0.82
CA PHE A 133 14.54 -16.53 -2.22
C PHE A 133 14.86 -17.94 -2.72
N ILE A 134 13.94 -18.57 -3.44
CA ILE A 134 14.19 -19.86 -4.07
C ILE A 134 14.94 -19.69 -5.39
N GLU A 135 15.97 -20.49 -5.60
CA GLU A 135 16.88 -20.36 -6.73
C GLU A 135 17.43 -21.70 -7.22
N HIS A 136 17.96 -21.66 -8.44
CA HIS A 136 18.70 -22.76 -9.02
C HIS A 136 20.02 -23.03 -8.28
N THR A 137 20.45 -24.30 -8.27
CA THR A 137 21.86 -24.66 -8.04
C THR A 137 22.50 -25.18 -9.33
N GLN A 138 23.82 -25.45 -9.32
CA GLN A 138 24.54 -25.84 -10.53
C GLN A 138 23.95 -27.07 -11.28
N PRO A 139 23.57 -28.17 -10.61
CA PRO A 139 22.84 -29.28 -11.25
C PRO A 139 21.51 -28.90 -11.92
N ALA A 140 20.84 -27.84 -11.45
CA ALA A 140 19.55 -27.40 -12.00
C ALA A 140 19.69 -26.62 -13.33
N THR A 141 20.90 -26.22 -13.73
CA THR A 141 21.11 -25.20 -14.79
C THR A 141 20.82 -25.66 -16.23
N GLN A 142 20.37 -26.90 -16.46
CA GLN A 142 19.86 -27.37 -17.77
C GLN A 142 20.81 -27.09 -18.95
N LEU A 143 22.13 -27.24 -18.74
CA LEU A 143 23.13 -26.99 -19.77
C LEU A 143 22.93 -27.90 -20.99
N GLY A 144 22.92 -27.31 -22.19
CA GLY A 144 22.66 -27.98 -23.45
C GLY A 144 21.20 -27.87 -23.91
N THR A 145 20.26 -27.53 -23.02
CA THR A 145 18.87 -27.28 -23.38
C THR A 145 18.76 -25.90 -24.05
N ARG A 146 18.45 -25.87 -25.34
CA ARG A 146 18.33 -24.63 -26.13
C ARG A 146 16.91 -24.05 -26.13
N VAL A 147 16.80 -22.77 -26.44
CA VAL A 147 15.54 -22.00 -26.66
C VAL A 147 14.69 -21.77 -25.39
N GLN A 148 14.59 -22.76 -24.50
CA GLN A 148 13.74 -22.68 -23.31
C GLN A 148 14.32 -23.48 -22.13
N GLY A 149 14.23 -22.89 -20.93
CA GLY A 149 14.45 -23.57 -19.65
C GLY A 149 13.22 -23.46 -18.76
N THR A 150 12.96 -24.49 -17.95
CA THR A 150 11.81 -24.52 -17.04
C THR A 150 12.19 -24.98 -15.64
N PHE A 151 11.56 -24.39 -14.63
CA PHE A 151 11.75 -24.75 -13.22
C PHE A 151 10.40 -24.87 -12.53
N THR A 152 10.12 -26.01 -11.92
CA THR A 152 8.95 -26.20 -11.06
C THR A 152 9.38 -25.93 -9.62
N VAL A 153 8.67 -25.01 -8.97
CA VAL A 153 8.85 -24.63 -7.57
C VAL A 153 7.62 -25.06 -6.79
N GLU A 154 7.82 -25.72 -5.64
CA GLU A 154 6.77 -25.96 -4.66
C GLU A 154 6.71 -24.80 -3.65
N TRP A 155 5.54 -24.19 -3.50
CA TRP A 155 5.30 -23.07 -2.57
C TRP A 155 4.04 -23.31 -1.74
N THR A 156 4.10 -22.99 -0.45
CA THR A 156 2.96 -23.05 0.47
C THR A 156 2.54 -21.62 0.81
N PRO A 157 1.32 -21.18 0.45
CA PRO A 157 0.81 -19.87 0.84
C PRO A 157 0.67 -19.74 2.36
N PRO A 158 0.51 -18.51 2.89
CA PRO A 158 0.15 -18.29 4.28
C PRO A 158 -1.03 -19.16 4.73
N ALA A 159 -1.01 -19.63 5.97
CA ALA A 159 -2.02 -20.56 6.51
C ALA A 159 -3.43 -19.95 6.63
N GLN A 160 -3.54 -18.62 6.54
CA GLN A 160 -4.79 -17.86 6.45
C GLN A 160 -4.75 -17.01 5.19
N ASP A 161 -5.92 -16.55 4.73
CA ASP A 161 -6.01 -15.55 3.66
C ASP A 161 -5.22 -14.29 4.07
N ALA A 162 -4.24 -13.93 3.26
CA ALA A 162 -3.34 -12.80 3.48
C ALA A 162 -3.53 -11.72 2.38
N GLY A 163 -4.62 -11.80 1.62
CA GLY A 163 -4.90 -10.91 0.50
C GLY A 163 -4.13 -11.29 -0.75
N GLU A 164 -3.65 -10.28 -1.49
CA GLU A 164 -2.88 -10.51 -2.71
C GLU A 164 -1.41 -10.83 -2.40
N VAL A 165 -0.83 -11.75 -3.16
CA VAL A 165 0.57 -12.16 -3.11
C VAL A 165 1.22 -11.79 -4.43
N ILE A 166 2.34 -11.07 -4.38
CA ILE A 166 3.15 -10.76 -5.55
C ILE A 166 4.42 -11.61 -5.56
N PHE A 167 4.63 -12.30 -6.66
CA PHE A 167 5.89 -12.94 -6.98
C PHE A 167 6.75 -12.01 -7.82
N TYR A 168 8.05 -11.97 -7.53
CA TYR A 168 9.08 -11.38 -8.38
C TYR A 168 10.08 -12.45 -8.80
N ALA A 169 10.38 -12.54 -10.09
CA ALA A 169 11.35 -13.48 -10.63
C ALA A 169 12.35 -12.80 -11.55
N ALA A 170 13.62 -13.21 -11.44
CA ALA A 170 14.65 -12.95 -12.44
C ALA A 170 15.12 -14.27 -13.05
N GLY A 171 15.35 -14.27 -14.36
CA GLY A 171 15.92 -15.37 -15.12
C GLY A 171 17.23 -14.96 -15.78
N ASN A 172 18.23 -15.84 -15.73
CA ASN A 172 19.40 -15.79 -16.61
C ASN A 172 19.20 -16.80 -17.75
N ALA A 173 19.21 -16.28 -18.97
CA ALA A 173 19.27 -17.04 -20.21
C ALA A 173 20.70 -16.97 -20.73
N ALA A 174 21.48 -18.01 -20.43
CA ALA A 174 22.92 -17.98 -20.55
C ALA A 174 23.44 -18.68 -21.82
N ASN A 175 24.50 -18.13 -22.40
CA ASN A 175 25.11 -18.66 -23.63
C ASN A 175 25.90 -19.98 -23.40
N GLY A 176 26.10 -20.36 -22.14
CA GLY A 176 26.78 -21.61 -21.73
C GLY A 176 28.32 -21.56 -21.68
N ASP A 177 28.97 -20.44 -22.02
CA ASP A 177 30.43 -20.31 -22.04
C ASP A 177 31.10 -20.25 -20.64
N SER A 178 30.26 -20.21 -19.58
CA SER A 178 30.65 -20.13 -18.16
C SER A 178 31.29 -18.80 -17.73
N THR A 179 31.16 -17.76 -18.55
CA THR A 179 31.39 -16.35 -18.20
C THR A 179 30.04 -15.63 -18.00
N PRO A 180 30.01 -14.39 -17.48
CA PRO A 180 28.79 -13.60 -17.43
C PRO A 180 28.53 -12.79 -18.72
N ASN A 181 29.34 -12.98 -19.77
CA ASN A 181 29.24 -12.22 -21.01
C ASN A 181 28.31 -12.90 -22.01
N GLY A 182 27.50 -12.13 -22.73
CA GLY A 182 26.54 -12.68 -23.70
C GLY A 182 25.31 -13.34 -23.07
N ASP A 183 25.15 -13.26 -21.75
CA ASP A 183 24.00 -13.73 -21.00
C ASP A 183 22.89 -12.66 -20.97
N HIS A 184 21.65 -13.05 -21.30
CA HIS A 184 20.48 -12.17 -21.21
C HIS A 184 19.78 -12.35 -19.86
N ILE A 185 19.47 -11.23 -19.19
CA ILE A 185 18.69 -11.23 -17.96
C ILE A 185 17.27 -10.73 -18.25
N TYR A 186 16.29 -11.50 -17.79
CA TYR A 186 14.87 -11.16 -17.86
C TYR A 186 14.28 -11.07 -16.46
N THR A 187 13.32 -10.18 -16.25
CA THR A 187 12.57 -10.06 -14.99
C THR A 187 11.07 -10.00 -15.25
N THR A 188 10.27 -10.51 -14.32
CA THR A 188 8.81 -10.45 -14.38
C THR A 188 8.21 -10.49 -12.98
N SER A 189 6.93 -10.14 -12.88
CA SER A 189 6.14 -10.31 -11.67
C SER A 189 4.76 -10.89 -11.98
N LEU A 190 4.17 -11.53 -10.97
CA LEU A 190 2.81 -12.07 -11.04
C LEU A 190 2.11 -11.81 -9.71
N VAL A 191 0.94 -11.17 -9.76
CA VAL A 191 0.05 -11.06 -8.60
C VAL A 191 -0.98 -12.19 -8.67
N ILE A 192 -1.14 -12.92 -7.58
CA ILE A 192 -2.25 -13.85 -7.37
C ILE A 192 -2.96 -13.52 -6.06
N ARG A 193 -4.15 -14.08 -5.84
CA ARG A 193 -4.86 -14.00 -4.56
C ARG A 193 -5.65 -15.27 -4.29
N ALA A 194 -6.24 -15.39 -3.10
CA ALA A 194 -7.26 -16.38 -2.85
C ALA A 194 -8.49 -16.15 -3.76
N PRO A 195 -9.17 -17.22 -4.23
CA PRO A 195 -10.42 -17.06 -4.98
C PRO A 195 -11.47 -16.38 -4.11
N CYS A 196 -12.39 -15.64 -4.73
CA CYS A 196 -13.46 -14.92 -4.03
C CYS A 196 -14.47 -15.90 -3.40
N GLY A 197 -14.17 -16.37 -2.19
CA GLY A 197 -14.86 -17.47 -1.52
C GLY A 197 -16.10 -17.08 -0.71
N ALA A 198 -16.48 -15.80 -0.69
CA ALA A 198 -17.65 -15.33 0.05
C ALA A 198 -18.95 -15.71 -0.71
N THR A 199 -19.63 -16.74 -0.23
CA THR A 199 -20.87 -17.29 -0.82
C THR A 199 -22.12 -17.04 0.03
N THR A 200 -21.95 -16.77 1.33
CA THR A 200 -23.05 -16.34 2.21
C THR A 200 -23.54 -14.97 1.78
N LYS A 201 -24.87 -14.84 1.58
CA LYS A 201 -25.49 -13.56 1.20
C LYS A 201 -25.21 -12.49 2.27
N PRO A 202 -24.65 -11.32 1.90
CA PRO A 202 -24.34 -10.27 2.87
C PRO A 202 -25.61 -9.53 3.31
N ALA A 203 -25.61 -9.07 4.56
CA ALA A 203 -26.57 -8.09 5.05
C ALA A 203 -25.88 -6.72 5.23
N VAL A 204 -26.62 -5.63 5.01
CA VAL A 204 -26.23 -4.27 5.44
C VAL A 204 -27.08 -3.93 6.66
N THR A 205 -26.45 -3.65 7.79
CA THR A 205 -27.11 -3.38 9.07
C THR A 205 -26.96 -1.93 9.54
N GLY A 206 -26.01 -1.18 8.98
CA GLY A 206 -25.84 0.24 9.24
C GLY A 206 -25.04 0.92 8.13
N VAL A 207 -25.38 2.18 7.85
CA VAL A 207 -24.60 3.06 6.97
C VAL A 207 -24.47 4.40 7.65
N THR A 208 -23.24 4.88 7.81
CA THR A 208 -22.91 6.07 8.60
C THR A 208 -21.79 6.86 7.95
N ASP A 209 -21.61 8.12 8.35
CA ASP A 209 -20.35 8.81 8.08
C ASP A 209 -19.18 8.05 8.72
N ALA A 210 -17.98 8.15 8.14
CA ALA A 210 -16.81 7.41 8.61
C ALA A 210 -16.04 8.06 9.77
N GLY A 211 -16.33 9.32 10.13
CA GLY A 211 -15.63 10.05 11.19
C GLY A 211 -16.31 9.95 12.56
N SER A 212 -17.64 10.09 12.58
CA SER A 212 -18.46 10.15 13.79
C SER A 212 -19.51 9.03 13.92
N PHE A 213 -19.66 8.20 12.88
CA PHE A 213 -20.65 7.13 12.81
C PHE A 213 -22.11 7.60 12.99
N ARG A 214 -22.43 8.83 12.59
CA ARG A 214 -23.81 9.36 12.50
C ARG A 214 -24.49 8.89 11.20
N PRO A 215 -25.81 8.71 11.15
CA PRO A 215 -26.52 8.04 10.05
C PRO A 215 -26.69 8.86 8.75
N SER A 216 -26.19 10.10 8.71
CA SER A 216 -26.24 10.97 7.54
C SER A 216 -24.88 11.02 6.85
N VAL A 217 -24.86 10.99 5.53
CA VAL A 217 -23.65 11.14 4.70
C VAL A 217 -23.90 12.17 3.60
N SER A 218 -22.85 12.71 2.98
CA SER A 218 -22.98 13.64 1.86
C SER A 218 -22.24 13.14 0.64
N GLN A 219 -22.56 13.68 -0.54
CA GLN A 219 -21.79 13.42 -1.76
C GLN A 219 -20.28 13.64 -1.50
N GLY A 220 -19.46 12.71 -1.98
CA GLY A 220 -18.00 12.76 -1.82
C GLY A 220 -17.48 12.50 -0.40
N SER A 221 -18.34 12.33 0.62
CA SER A 221 -17.89 12.01 1.97
C SER A 221 -17.42 10.56 2.09
N LEU A 222 -16.62 10.30 3.12
CA LEU A 222 -16.26 8.94 3.53
C LEU A 222 -17.42 8.33 4.34
N VAL A 223 -17.76 7.09 4.00
CA VAL A 223 -18.89 6.33 4.55
C VAL A 223 -18.41 4.98 5.09
N SER A 224 -18.91 4.60 6.26
CA SER A 224 -18.76 3.26 6.83
C SER A 224 -20.06 2.49 6.67
N ILE A 225 -19.95 1.25 6.19
CA ILE A 225 -21.06 0.33 5.94
C ILE A 225 -20.82 -0.91 6.80
N PHE A 226 -21.70 -1.12 7.77
CA PHE A 226 -21.65 -2.25 8.70
C PHE A 226 -22.62 -3.35 8.29
N GLY A 227 -22.28 -4.59 8.63
CA GLY A 227 -23.11 -5.76 8.39
C GLY A 227 -22.28 -7.03 8.22
N GLY A 228 -22.54 -7.76 7.15
CA GLY A 228 -21.73 -8.90 6.73
C GLY A 228 -22.51 -10.20 6.54
N PRO A 229 -21.81 -11.34 6.37
CA PRO A 229 -20.36 -11.39 6.14
C PRO A 229 -20.01 -10.81 4.77
N PHE A 230 -19.06 -9.87 4.72
CA PHE A 230 -18.55 -9.30 3.45
C PHE A 230 -17.32 -10.05 2.92
N LEU A 231 -16.64 -10.81 3.78
CA LEU A 231 -15.50 -11.68 3.45
C LEU A 231 -15.73 -13.06 4.09
N ALA A 232 -15.07 -14.09 3.55
CA ALA A 232 -15.12 -15.45 4.11
C ALA A 232 -14.19 -15.61 5.33
N SER A 233 -13.06 -14.91 5.33
CA SER A 233 -12.04 -14.87 6.38
C SER A 233 -12.19 -13.62 7.28
N ASP A 234 -11.47 -13.57 8.40
CA ASP A 234 -11.35 -12.36 9.23
C ASP A 234 -10.25 -11.40 8.73
N PHE A 235 -9.69 -11.66 7.53
CA PHE A 235 -8.74 -10.79 6.83
C PHE A 235 -9.36 -9.41 6.54
N ARG A 236 -8.50 -8.42 6.26
CA ARG A 236 -8.90 -7.04 5.98
C ARG A 236 -8.11 -6.51 4.79
N TYR A 237 -8.81 -6.20 3.72
CA TYR A 237 -8.25 -5.47 2.59
C TYR A 237 -8.21 -3.97 2.95
N VAL A 238 -7.05 -3.35 2.77
CA VAL A 238 -6.81 -1.90 2.88
C VAL A 238 -6.19 -1.47 1.55
N ALA A 239 -6.72 -0.44 0.89
CA ALA A 239 -6.23 -0.01 -0.41
C ALA A 239 -4.99 0.88 -0.28
N TYR A 240 -3.91 0.49 -0.95
CA TYR A 240 -2.65 1.21 -1.06
C TYR A 240 -2.43 1.75 -2.48
N ALA A 241 -1.31 2.44 -2.71
CA ALA A 241 -0.99 3.07 -4.00
C ALA A 241 -0.96 2.08 -5.19
N ASN A 242 -0.68 0.81 -4.93
CA ASN A 242 -0.61 -0.26 -5.92
C ASN A 242 -1.99 -0.91 -6.22
N ASP A 243 -3.02 -0.64 -5.41
CA ASP A 243 -4.43 -1.04 -5.64
C ASP A 243 -5.20 -0.03 -6.51
N LEU A 244 -4.60 1.11 -6.84
CA LEU A 244 -5.26 2.19 -7.57
C LEU A 244 -5.50 1.82 -9.05
N VAL A 245 -6.75 1.95 -9.50
CA VAL A 245 -7.13 1.76 -10.90
C VAL A 245 -7.07 3.12 -11.58
N SER A 246 -6.14 3.29 -12.53
CA SER A 246 -5.89 4.56 -13.22
C SER A 246 -5.66 5.74 -12.25
N GLY A 247 -4.97 5.51 -11.13
CA GLY A 247 -4.69 6.52 -10.10
C GLY A 247 -5.87 6.86 -9.18
N LYS A 248 -6.98 6.10 -9.24
CA LYS A 248 -8.17 6.29 -8.40
C LYS A 248 -8.40 5.08 -7.48
N TRP A 249 -9.09 5.29 -6.37
CA TRP A 249 -9.58 4.17 -5.57
C TRP A 249 -10.48 3.24 -6.40
N PRO A 250 -10.30 1.92 -6.29
CA PRO A 250 -11.08 0.94 -7.05
C PRO A 250 -12.56 0.94 -6.66
N THR A 251 -13.44 0.72 -7.64
CA THR A 251 -14.90 0.51 -7.41
C THR A 251 -15.27 -0.97 -7.14
N SER A 252 -14.26 -1.85 -7.10
CA SER A 252 -14.35 -3.24 -6.71
C SER A 252 -13.02 -3.64 -6.07
N PHE A 253 -13.03 -3.96 -4.77
CA PHE A 253 -11.83 -4.19 -3.97
C PHE A 253 -12.05 -5.36 -3.00
N GLY A 254 -11.05 -6.23 -2.80
CA GLY A 254 -11.19 -7.40 -1.94
C GLY A 254 -12.36 -8.33 -2.33
N CYS A 255 -12.65 -8.47 -3.63
CA CYS A 255 -13.84 -9.14 -4.17
C CYS A 255 -15.20 -8.52 -3.77
N VAL A 256 -15.23 -7.30 -3.26
CA VAL A 256 -16.44 -6.58 -2.83
C VAL A 256 -16.58 -5.26 -3.59
N ALA A 257 -17.82 -4.92 -3.94
CA ALA A 257 -18.19 -3.60 -4.45
C ALA A 257 -19.44 -3.09 -3.74
N VAL A 258 -19.66 -1.78 -3.79
CA VAL A 258 -20.82 -1.12 -3.20
C VAL A 258 -21.51 -0.27 -4.27
N GLU A 259 -22.84 -0.38 -4.35
CA GLU A 259 -23.69 0.57 -5.07
C GLU A 259 -24.43 1.46 -4.04
N ILE A 260 -24.29 2.78 -4.18
CA ILE A 260 -25.02 3.79 -3.38
C ILE A 260 -25.86 4.60 -4.37
N GLY A 261 -27.18 4.62 -4.19
CA GLY A 261 -28.10 5.27 -5.14
C GLY A 261 -28.00 4.71 -6.57
N GLY A 262 -27.61 3.43 -6.72
CA GLY A 262 -27.37 2.78 -8.01
C GLY A 262 -26.02 3.08 -8.66
N LEU A 263 -25.17 3.92 -8.06
CA LEU A 263 -23.83 4.22 -8.57
C LEU A 263 -22.75 3.45 -7.80
N ARG A 264 -21.75 2.92 -8.51
CA ARG A 264 -20.60 2.25 -7.89
C ARG A 264 -19.77 3.23 -7.07
N ALA A 265 -19.61 2.95 -5.79
CA ALA A 265 -18.77 3.71 -4.87
C ALA A 265 -17.30 3.27 -4.95
N PRO A 266 -16.31 4.18 -4.88
CA PRO A 266 -14.92 3.82 -4.61
C PRO A 266 -14.80 3.16 -3.23
N VAL A 267 -14.15 2.01 -3.15
CA VAL A 267 -13.96 1.21 -1.94
C VAL A 267 -12.48 1.18 -1.58
N PHE A 268 -12.15 1.43 -0.31
CA PHE A 268 -10.75 1.49 0.16
C PHE A 268 -10.47 0.63 1.39
N PHE A 269 -11.51 0.09 2.03
CA PHE A 269 -11.39 -0.85 3.13
C PHE A 269 -12.48 -1.90 3.06
N VAL A 270 -12.13 -3.17 3.22
CA VAL A 270 -13.08 -4.29 3.33
C VAL A 270 -12.62 -5.23 4.43
N SER A 271 -13.52 -5.52 5.36
CA SER A 271 -13.40 -6.57 6.37
C SER A 271 -14.69 -7.37 6.40
N LYS A 272 -14.69 -8.52 7.08
CA LYS A 272 -15.88 -9.36 7.24
C LYS A 272 -17.14 -8.64 7.74
N GLY A 273 -17.00 -7.62 8.59
CA GLY A 273 -18.13 -6.90 9.22
C GLY A 273 -18.30 -5.43 8.82
N GLN A 274 -17.34 -4.86 8.08
CA GLN A 274 -17.31 -3.43 7.74
C GLN A 274 -16.64 -3.19 6.38
N ILE A 275 -17.23 -2.32 5.58
CA ILE A 275 -16.64 -1.73 4.37
C ILE A 275 -16.53 -0.22 4.60
N ASN A 276 -15.41 0.40 4.20
CA ASN A 276 -15.36 1.85 4.05
C ASN A 276 -15.20 2.22 2.58
N ALA A 277 -15.98 3.21 2.16
CA ALA A 277 -16.10 3.67 0.79
C ALA A 277 -16.23 5.21 0.74
N GLN A 278 -16.18 5.79 -0.46
CA GLN A 278 -16.55 7.18 -0.68
C GLN A 278 -17.94 7.25 -1.33
N VAL A 279 -18.80 8.15 -0.85
CA VAL A 279 -20.11 8.38 -1.45
C VAL A 279 -19.94 8.91 -2.89
N PRO A 280 -20.54 8.27 -3.91
CA PRO A 280 -20.39 8.69 -5.30
C PRO A 280 -21.09 10.04 -5.58
N ALA A 281 -20.95 10.52 -6.81
CA ALA A 281 -21.58 11.77 -7.27
C ALA A 281 -23.09 11.56 -7.51
N LEU A 282 -23.88 11.69 -6.44
CA LEU A 282 -25.34 11.51 -6.47
C LEU A 282 -26.05 12.77 -6.99
N SER A 283 -27.12 12.57 -7.76
CA SER A 283 -27.94 13.67 -8.31
C SER A 283 -29.07 14.15 -7.40
N ALA A 284 -29.32 13.46 -6.27
CA ALA A 284 -30.42 13.75 -5.36
C ALA A 284 -30.01 13.52 -3.90
N SER A 285 -30.69 14.24 -2.99
CA SER A 285 -30.62 14.08 -1.54
C SER A 285 -31.80 13.25 -1.01
N GLY A 286 -31.75 12.87 0.28
CA GLY A 286 -32.76 12.04 0.93
C GLY A 286 -32.34 10.58 1.07
N SER A 287 -33.30 9.69 1.27
CA SER A 287 -33.06 8.27 1.52
C SER A 287 -32.67 7.53 0.23
N VAL A 288 -31.45 6.99 0.17
CA VAL A 288 -30.97 6.18 -0.96
C VAL A 288 -30.67 4.75 -0.56
N ASP A 289 -30.73 3.85 -1.53
CA ASP A 289 -30.34 2.45 -1.36
C ASP A 289 -28.83 2.28 -1.31
N VAL A 290 -28.37 1.39 -0.44
CA VAL A 290 -26.99 0.93 -0.34
C VAL A 290 -26.98 -0.60 -0.50
N VAL A 291 -26.33 -1.09 -1.54
CA VAL A 291 -26.25 -2.51 -1.88
C VAL A 291 -24.78 -2.94 -1.88
N VAL A 292 -24.45 -3.95 -1.08
CA VAL A 292 -23.15 -4.61 -1.08
C VAL A 292 -23.20 -5.79 -2.05
N ILE A 293 -22.15 -5.92 -2.87
CA ILE A 293 -22.05 -6.88 -3.96
C ILE A 293 -20.77 -7.67 -3.76
N LEU A 294 -20.92 -8.96 -3.46
CA LEU A 294 -19.81 -9.90 -3.39
C LEU A 294 -19.58 -10.49 -4.78
N ASN A 295 -18.31 -10.71 -5.11
CA ASN A 295 -17.87 -11.34 -6.36
C ASN A 295 -18.40 -10.61 -7.62
N PRO A 296 -18.29 -9.26 -7.71
CA PRO A 296 -18.93 -8.49 -8.77
C PRO A 296 -18.46 -8.93 -10.16
N GLY A 297 -19.42 -9.21 -11.05
CA GLY A 297 -19.18 -9.71 -12.41
C GLY A 297 -18.82 -11.20 -12.52
N ALA A 298 -18.71 -11.93 -11.41
CA ALA A 298 -18.44 -13.37 -11.41
C ALA A 298 -19.73 -14.20 -11.46
N ALA A 299 -19.63 -15.47 -11.84
CA ALA A 299 -20.78 -16.41 -11.86
C ALA A 299 -21.40 -16.65 -10.47
N ASN A 300 -20.65 -16.36 -9.38
CA ASN A 300 -21.11 -16.39 -8.00
C ASN A 300 -21.37 -14.98 -7.42
N GLU A 301 -21.66 -13.96 -8.25
CA GLU A 301 -22.06 -12.64 -7.77
C GLU A 301 -23.27 -12.76 -6.83
N THR A 302 -23.18 -12.16 -5.65
CA THR A 302 -24.29 -12.13 -4.68
C THR A 302 -24.49 -10.72 -4.12
N ARG A 303 -25.73 -10.25 -4.12
CA ARG A 303 -26.10 -8.90 -3.65
C ARG A 303 -26.83 -8.94 -2.31
N SER A 304 -26.58 -7.94 -1.46
CA SER A 304 -27.35 -7.73 -0.24
C SER A 304 -28.80 -7.34 -0.56
N ALA A 305 -29.68 -7.36 0.46
CA ALA A 305 -30.85 -6.50 0.43
C ALA A 305 -30.39 -5.02 0.49
N ALA A 306 -31.21 -4.08 0.01
CA ALA A 306 -30.90 -2.66 0.11
C ALA A 306 -30.91 -2.19 1.57
N GLY A 307 -29.74 -1.83 2.09
CA GLY A 307 -29.63 -0.94 3.24
C GLY A 307 -30.05 0.48 2.84
N LYS A 308 -30.18 1.38 3.82
CA LYS A 308 -30.54 2.78 3.59
C LYS A 308 -29.45 3.71 4.13
N ALA A 309 -29.18 4.79 3.39
CA ALA A 309 -28.39 5.93 3.86
C ALA A 309 -29.20 7.22 3.67
N GLN A 310 -29.08 8.17 4.59
CA GLN A 310 -29.63 9.52 4.39
C GLN A 310 -28.57 10.42 3.77
N ILE A 311 -28.83 10.88 2.55
CA ILE A 311 -27.97 11.80 1.81
C ILE A 311 -28.36 13.25 2.12
N THR A 312 -27.44 14.01 2.68
CA THR A 312 -27.58 15.45 2.92
C THR A 312 -26.57 16.24 2.09
N ALA A 313 -26.80 17.53 1.90
CA ALA A 313 -25.84 18.40 1.18
C ALA A 313 -24.48 18.50 1.91
N PHE A 314 -24.52 18.47 3.24
CA PHE A 314 -23.37 18.45 4.13
C PHE A 314 -23.66 17.45 5.26
N SER A 315 -22.65 16.69 5.69
CA SER A 315 -22.68 15.86 6.90
C SER A 315 -21.31 15.95 7.59
N PRO A 316 -20.99 17.12 8.19
CA PRO A 316 -19.65 17.39 8.71
C PRO A 316 -19.35 16.46 9.90
N ALA A 317 -18.24 15.75 9.82
CA ALA A 317 -17.75 14.90 10.90
C ALA A 317 -16.22 14.98 11.00
N LEU A 318 -15.69 14.96 12.22
CA LEU A 318 -14.25 14.84 12.47
C LEU A 318 -13.88 13.37 12.63
N PHE A 319 -12.70 12.98 12.17
CA PHE A 319 -12.16 11.66 12.50
C PHE A 319 -11.69 11.63 13.96
N MET A 320 -11.90 10.50 14.61
CA MET A 320 -11.61 10.28 16.02
C MET A 320 -10.48 9.26 16.17
N ILE A 321 -9.62 9.44 17.19
CA ILE A 321 -8.58 8.44 17.54
C ILE A 321 -9.02 7.52 18.68
N ASP A 322 -10.02 7.93 19.45
CA ASP A 322 -10.74 7.11 20.42
C ASP A 322 -12.18 7.65 20.63
N ALA A 323 -12.87 7.21 21.68
CA ALA A 323 -14.25 7.64 21.97
C ALA A 323 -14.43 9.14 22.31
N LYS A 324 -13.35 9.92 22.47
CA LYS A 324 -13.40 11.32 22.91
C LYS A 324 -12.52 12.27 22.10
N ARG A 325 -11.33 11.84 21.68
CA ARG A 325 -10.30 12.69 21.07
C ARG A 325 -10.34 12.64 19.55
N ILE A 326 -10.20 13.80 18.91
CA ILE A 326 -10.07 13.89 17.45
C ILE A 326 -8.71 13.34 16.99
N ALA A 327 -8.68 12.82 15.77
CA ALA A 327 -7.44 12.50 15.08
C ALA A 327 -6.74 13.81 14.66
N ALA A 328 -5.71 14.19 15.41
CA ALA A 328 -4.94 15.40 15.20
C ALA A 328 -3.43 15.15 15.37
N ILE A 329 -2.62 15.86 14.59
CA ILE A 329 -1.15 15.84 14.64
C ILE A 329 -0.61 17.27 14.78
N ASN A 330 0.58 17.42 15.35
CA ASN A 330 1.28 18.71 15.33
C ASN A 330 1.80 18.99 13.91
N ALA A 331 1.48 20.15 13.33
CA ALA A 331 1.86 20.45 11.95
C ALA A 331 3.39 20.63 11.77
N SER A 332 4.11 21.00 12.84
CA SER A 332 5.57 21.12 12.86
C SER A 332 6.29 19.78 13.06
N ASN A 333 5.59 18.75 13.55
CA ASN A 333 6.09 17.39 13.68
C ASN A 333 4.94 16.39 13.49
N GLN A 334 4.76 15.93 12.24
CA GLN A 334 3.65 15.07 11.86
C GLN A 334 3.67 13.68 12.52
N ASN A 335 4.79 13.29 13.15
CA ASN A 335 4.90 12.08 13.95
C ASN A 335 4.39 12.27 15.39
N ASN A 336 4.01 13.49 15.80
CA ASN A 336 3.42 13.78 17.11
C ASN A 336 1.89 13.82 16.98
N VAL A 337 1.23 12.80 17.54
CA VAL A 337 -0.22 12.66 17.60
C VAL A 337 -0.74 13.34 18.87
N VAL A 338 -1.54 14.39 18.70
CA VAL A 338 -1.97 15.24 19.81
C VAL A 338 -2.88 14.46 20.76
N GLY A 339 -2.53 14.49 22.04
CA GLY A 339 -3.15 13.74 23.10
C GLY A 339 -2.53 12.36 23.36
N ILE A 340 -1.85 11.74 22.38
CA ILE A 340 -1.10 10.49 22.60
C ILE A 340 0.34 10.81 22.97
N ASP A 341 1.05 11.57 22.14
CA ASP A 341 2.45 11.94 22.35
C ASP A 341 2.62 13.23 23.17
N GLY A 342 1.51 13.82 23.60
CA GLY A 342 1.43 15.01 24.43
C GLY A 342 0.28 15.94 24.02
N PRO A 343 -0.16 16.84 24.92
CA PRO A 343 -1.10 17.90 24.57
C PRO A 343 -0.45 18.96 23.67
N ALA A 344 -1.25 19.62 22.83
CA ALA A 344 -0.80 20.79 22.06
C ALA A 344 -0.87 22.07 22.92
N LYS A 345 -0.15 23.11 22.49
CA LYS A 345 -0.09 24.40 23.19
C LYS A 345 -0.93 25.47 22.48
N PRO A 346 -1.48 26.46 23.20
CA PRO A 346 -1.96 27.68 22.56
C PRO A 346 -0.84 28.33 21.73
N GLY A 347 -1.12 28.65 20.47
CA GLY A 347 -0.14 29.13 19.49
C GLY A 347 0.46 28.06 18.56
N ASP A 348 0.41 26.77 18.94
CA ASP A 348 0.80 25.67 18.05
C ASP A 348 -0.12 25.61 16.83
N VAL A 349 0.41 25.11 15.71
CA VAL A 349 -0.39 24.72 14.55
C VAL A 349 -0.67 23.23 14.64
N VAL A 350 -1.96 22.86 14.67
CA VAL A 350 -2.42 21.47 14.61
C VAL A 350 -3.07 21.20 13.27
N THR A 351 -2.89 19.97 12.79
CA THR A 351 -3.58 19.43 11.62
C THR A 351 -4.56 18.39 12.11
N PHE A 352 -5.85 18.54 11.82
CA PHE A 352 -6.88 17.55 12.13
C PHE A 352 -7.78 17.26 10.94
N PHE A 353 -8.49 16.13 10.99
CA PHE A 353 -9.13 15.54 9.83
C PHE A 353 -10.63 15.34 10.00
N GLY A 354 -11.35 15.29 8.88
CA GLY A 354 -12.79 15.02 8.86
C GLY A 354 -13.33 14.64 7.49
N THR A 355 -14.64 14.59 7.33
CA THR A 355 -15.31 14.36 6.05
C THR A 355 -16.69 15.03 6.01
N GLY A 356 -17.32 15.06 4.83
CA GLY A 356 -18.69 15.55 4.64
C GLY A 356 -18.88 17.07 4.64
N PHE A 357 -17.81 17.83 4.39
CA PHE A 357 -17.81 19.30 4.31
C PHE A 357 -18.18 19.86 2.91
N GLY A 358 -18.74 19.03 2.02
CA GLY A 358 -19.19 19.43 0.69
C GLY A 358 -18.07 19.50 -0.36
N GLY A 359 -18.30 20.31 -1.40
CA GLY A 359 -17.42 20.40 -2.57
C GLY A 359 -16.13 21.20 -2.35
N SER A 360 -15.20 21.07 -3.29
CA SER A 360 -13.88 21.71 -3.29
C SER A 360 -13.61 22.50 -4.57
N VAL A 361 -12.56 23.33 -4.54
CA VAL A 361 -12.00 24.01 -5.73
C VAL A 361 -10.51 23.63 -5.84
N PRO A 362 -10.06 22.95 -6.91
CA PRO A 362 -10.87 22.37 -7.99
C PRO A 362 -11.84 21.31 -7.49
N ALA A 363 -12.88 21.05 -8.29
CA ALA A 363 -13.83 19.97 -8.00
C ALA A 363 -13.17 18.61 -8.30
N MET A 364 -13.22 17.69 -7.33
CA MET A 364 -12.67 16.34 -7.44
C MET A 364 -13.80 15.33 -7.71
N ALA A 365 -13.59 14.38 -8.63
CA ALA A 365 -14.51 13.27 -8.78
C ALA A 365 -14.27 12.20 -7.68
N PRO A 366 -15.29 11.40 -7.33
CA PRO A 366 -15.11 10.30 -6.38
C PRO A 366 -13.96 9.36 -6.79
N GLY A 367 -13.13 8.99 -5.82
CA GLY A 367 -11.96 8.14 -5.98
C GLY A 367 -10.67 8.88 -6.38
N GLU A 368 -10.73 10.17 -6.71
CA GLU A 368 -9.54 10.96 -7.12
C GLU A 368 -8.79 11.56 -5.93
N PHE A 369 -7.46 11.43 -5.96
CA PHE A 369 -6.56 12.02 -4.97
C PHE A 369 -6.22 13.48 -5.37
N PRO A 370 -6.31 14.45 -4.43
CA PRO A 370 -5.84 15.81 -4.68
C PRO A 370 -4.34 15.86 -5.01
N SER A 371 -3.98 16.43 -6.16
CA SER A 371 -2.58 16.64 -6.59
C SER A 371 -1.99 17.99 -6.18
N GLY A 372 -2.77 18.83 -5.49
CA GLY A 372 -2.38 20.17 -5.05
C GLY A 372 -3.41 20.79 -4.11
N PRO A 373 -3.24 22.07 -3.72
CA PRO A 373 -4.16 22.76 -2.81
C PRO A 373 -5.60 22.74 -3.33
N THR A 374 -6.48 22.09 -2.57
CA THR A 374 -7.87 21.82 -2.97
C THR A 374 -8.83 22.27 -1.86
N PRO A 375 -8.91 23.60 -1.58
CA PRO A 375 -9.76 24.16 -0.53
C PRO A 375 -11.25 23.81 -0.69
N LEU A 376 -11.98 23.82 0.43
CA LEU A 376 -13.43 23.70 0.45
C LEU A 376 -14.08 24.91 -0.23
N GLN A 377 -15.14 24.68 -1.01
CA GLN A 377 -15.89 25.73 -1.72
C GLN A 377 -16.76 26.56 -0.77
N THR A 378 -17.26 25.97 0.31
CA THR A 378 -18.15 26.62 1.28
C THR A 378 -17.36 27.03 2.53
N SER A 379 -17.55 28.27 2.97
CA SER A 379 -16.92 28.78 4.19
C SER A 379 -17.47 28.11 5.45
N LEU A 380 -16.63 28.10 6.49
CA LEU A 380 -16.88 27.41 7.75
C LEU A 380 -16.42 28.26 8.93
N THR A 381 -16.75 27.81 10.14
CA THR A 381 -16.25 28.37 11.39
C THR A 381 -15.68 27.25 12.25
N ILE A 382 -14.53 27.48 12.90
CA ILE A 382 -13.91 26.52 13.81
C ILE A 382 -13.92 27.13 15.22
N THR A 383 -14.31 26.34 16.21
CA THR A 383 -14.17 26.70 17.63
C THR A 383 -13.35 25.64 18.37
N ILE A 384 -12.43 26.07 19.23
CA ILE A 384 -11.63 25.20 20.09
C ILE A 384 -11.82 25.67 21.54
N GLY A 385 -12.32 24.80 22.42
CA GLY A 385 -12.58 25.16 23.83
C GLY A 385 -13.62 26.29 23.99
N GLY A 386 -14.53 26.44 23.03
CA GLY A 386 -15.49 27.55 22.97
C GLY A 386 -14.92 28.85 22.38
N VAL A 387 -13.62 28.94 22.10
CA VAL A 387 -13.01 30.09 21.44
C VAL A 387 -13.10 29.94 19.92
N THR A 388 -13.66 30.93 19.23
CA THR A 388 -13.66 30.98 17.76
C THR A 388 -12.26 31.23 17.22
N VAL A 389 -11.82 30.37 16.30
CA VAL A 389 -10.57 30.51 15.55
C VAL A 389 -10.72 31.62 14.52
N THR A 390 -9.75 32.53 14.42
CA THR A 390 -9.82 33.63 13.45
C THR A 390 -9.54 33.14 12.03
N ALA A 391 -10.01 33.84 11.01
CA ALA A 391 -9.73 33.49 9.62
C ALA A 391 -8.23 33.47 9.28
N ALA A 392 -7.40 34.25 9.99
CA ALA A 392 -5.94 34.25 9.85
C ALA A 392 -5.27 33.04 10.51
N ASP A 393 -5.93 32.40 11.46
CA ASP A 393 -5.47 31.19 12.16
C ASP A 393 -5.94 29.89 11.50
N ILE A 394 -6.89 29.96 10.55
CA ILE A 394 -7.26 28.84 9.66
C ILE A 394 -6.30 28.85 8.46
N LEU A 395 -5.16 28.17 8.62
CA LEU A 395 -4.08 28.15 7.64
C LEU A 395 -4.40 27.26 6.42
N TYR A 396 -5.29 26.28 6.58
CA TYR A 396 -5.86 25.50 5.48
C TYR A 396 -7.20 24.87 5.89
N SER A 397 -8.13 24.79 4.95
CA SER A 397 -9.35 23.97 5.05
C SER A 397 -9.73 23.46 3.67
N GLY A 398 -9.53 22.17 3.41
CA GLY A 398 -9.64 21.58 2.08
C GLY A 398 -9.53 20.06 2.08
N LEU A 399 -9.58 19.46 0.89
CA LEU A 399 -9.30 18.04 0.75
C LEU A 399 -7.81 17.76 1.00
N SER A 400 -7.53 16.62 1.64
CA SER A 400 -6.18 16.14 1.93
C SER A 400 -5.67 15.29 0.76
N PRO A 401 -4.39 15.42 0.35
CA PRO A 401 -3.80 14.53 -0.65
C PRO A 401 -3.66 13.07 -0.15
N ALA A 402 -3.86 12.81 1.15
CA ALA A 402 -3.72 11.46 1.72
C ALA A 402 -4.86 10.50 1.33
N ALA A 403 -6.07 11.01 1.05
CA ALA A 403 -7.21 10.17 0.64
C ALA A 403 -8.36 10.98 -0.02
N PRO A 404 -9.01 10.46 -1.08
CA PRO A 404 -10.24 11.03 -1.63
C PRO A 404 -11.32 11.20 -0.54
N GLY A 405 -11.97 12.36 -0.48
CA GLY A 405 -13.05 12.63 0.49
C GLY A 405 -12.60 12.88 1.94
N LEU A 406 -11.30 12.77 2.24
CA LEU A 406 -10.71 13.21 3.50
C LEU A 406 -10.51 14.73 3.47
N CYS A 407 -11.11 15.44 4.43
CA CYS A 407 -10.87 16.86 4.66
C CYS A 407 -9.78 17.05 5.71
N GLN A 408 -8.99 18.11 5.57
CA GLN A 408 -7.90 18.49 6.45
C GLN A 408 -8.03 19.97 6.85
N PHE A 409 -7.79 20.24 8.13
CA PHE A 409 -7.82 21.57 8.72
C PHE A 409 -6.47 21.84 9.40
N ASN A 410 -5.72 22.82 8.90
CA ASN A 410 -4.50 23.30 9.56
C ASN A 410 -4.87 24.56 10.34
N VAL A 411 -4.79 24.51 11.66
CA VAL A 411 -5.30 25.56 12.54
C VAL A 411 -4.26 25.94 13.59
N ARG A 412 -3.99 27.24 13.73
CA ARG A 412 -3.30 27.76 14.91
C ARG A 412 -4.26 27.80 16.09
N ILE A 413 -3.90 27.17 17.20
CA ILE A 413 -4.72 27.17 18.42
C ILE A 413 -4.74 28.59 19.01
N PRO A 414 -5.91 29.22 19.23
CA PRO A 414 -5.97 30.57 19.79
C PRO A 414 -5.33 30.68 21.17
N ALA A 415 -4.60 31.78 21.43
CA ALA A 415 -3.86 31.98 22.68
C ALA A 415 -4.73 31.97 23.95
N SER A 416 -6.03 32.26 23.82
CA SER A 416 -7.03 32.29 24.90
C SER A 416 -7.65 30.93 25.23
N VAL A 417 -7.34 29.86 24.50
CA VAL A 417 -7.82 28.51 24.83
C VAL A 417 -7.27 28.08 26.19
N ALA A 418 -8.13 27.53 27.05
CA ALA A 418 -7.76 27.02 28.37
C ALA A 418 -7.08 25.65 28.30
N ASP A 419 -6.34 25.28 29.35
CA ASP A 419 -5.75 23.95 29.48
C ASP A 419 -6.85 22.91 29.74
N GLY A 420 -6.67 21.69 29.23
CA GLY A 420 -7.61 20.57 29.35
C GLY A 420 -8.08 20.01 28.00
N ASP A 421 -9.13 19.22 28.02
CA ASP A 421 -9.74 18.63 26.82
C ASP A 421 -10.68 19.63 26.15
N ALA A 422 -10.13 20.47 25.28
CA ALA A 422 -10.84 21.53 24.59
C ALA A 422 -11.77 20.95 23.51
N VAL A 423 -13.08 21.17 23.62
CA VAL A 423 -14.06 20.74 22.60
C VAL A 423 -13.77 21.43 21.28
N VAL A 424 -13.64 20.66 20.21
CA VAL A 424 -13.46 21.15 18.83
C VAL A 424 -14.78 21.00 18.08
N LYS A 425 -15.25 22.09 17.47
CA LYS A 425 -16.37 22.07 16.52
C LYS A 425 -15.98 22.75 15.23
N VAL A 426 -16.35 22.15 14.12
CA VAL A 426 -16.35 22.80 12.80
C VAL A 426 -17.81 22.94 12.37
N ARG A 427 -18.23 24.17 12.07
CA ARG A 427 -19.57 24.50 11.60
C ARG A 427 -19.55 24.87 10.13
N ILE A 428 -20.40 24.27 9.33
CA ILE A 428 -20.57 24.54 7.89
C ILE A 428 -22.05 24.52 7.53
N SER A 429 -22.52 25.51 6.76
CA SER A 429 -23.94 25.60 6.32
C SER A 429 -24.97 25.45 7.46
N GLY A 430 -24.64 25.89 8.67
CA GLY A 430 -25.50 25.78 9.84
C GLY A 430 -25.45 24.45 10.60
N LEU A 431 -24.69 23.45 10.13
CA LEU A 431 -24.50 22.15 10.77
C LEU A 431 -23.14 22.09 11.51
N ASP A 432 -23.12 21.46 12.68
CA ASP A 432 -21.89 21.18 13.45
C ASP A 432 -21.39 19.75 13.25
N THR A 433 -20.08 19.57 13.39
CA THR A 433 -19.46 18.27 13.68
C THR A 433 -19.97 17.66 14.99
N GLN A 434 -19.56 16.43 15.29
CA GLN A 434 -20.03 15.72 16.48
C GLN A 434 -19.67 16.40 17.79
N ASP A 435 -20.61 16.32 18.74
CA ASP A 435 -20.47 16.88 20.08
C ASP A 435 -19.48 16.08 20.93
N GLY A 436 -18.83 16.76 21.87
CA GLY A 436 -17.90 16.13 22.81
C GLY A 436 -16.56 15.69 22.21
N ALA A 437 -16.31 15.92 20.91
CA ALA A 437 -15.01 15.71 20.29
C ALA A 437 -14.00 16.72 20.83
N THR A 438 -12.87 16.26 21.40
CA THR A 438 -11.89 17.13 22.08
C THR A 438 -10.48 17.04 21.51
N LEU A 439 -9.71 18.10 21.73
CA LEU A 439 -8.27 18.18 21.54
C LEU A 439 -7.61 18.48 22.90
N ALA A 440 -6.55 17.74 23.25
CA ALA A 440 -5.86 17.93 24.52
C ALA A 440 -4.93 19.16 24.46
N ILE A 441 -5.14 20.14 25.33
CA ILE A 441 -4.41 21.42 25.38
C ILE A 441 -3.68 21.58 26.72
N LYS A 442 -2.42 22.02 26.69
CA LYS A 442 -1.65 22.40 27.88
C LYS A 442 -0.51 23.37 27.54
N ARG A 443 -0.40 24.47 28.27
CA ARG A 443 0.72 25.44 28.17
C ARG A 443 2.09 24.85 28.53
#